data_AF-A0A0U3QC72-F1
#
_entry.id   AF-A0A0U3QC72-F1
#
_cell.length_a   1.000
_cell.length_b   1.000
_cell.length_c   1.000
_cell.angle_alpha   90.00
_cell.angle_beta   90.00
_cell.angle_gamma   90.00
#
_symmetry.space_group_name_H-M   'P 1'
#
loop_
_entity.id
_entity.type
_entity.pdbx_description
1 polymer ?
#
loop_
_entity_poly.entity_id
_entity_poly.type
_entity_poly.pdbx_seq_one_letter_code
_entity_poly.pdbx_strand_id
1 'polypeptide(L)'
;MSSRSLSSDGCALAVLLPAEVAFGLVFAAVLALNGHAWGAAVWLGGMATAALASAVFFFRDGFAVTGGGQLLAALFFLAVALGYR
;
A
#
# COMPACT_ATOMS: atom_id res chain seq x y z
N MET A 1 -4.43 -4.97 -29.10
CA MET A 1 -5.18 -4.05 -28.22
C MET A 1 -4.52 -3.89 -26.83
N SER A 2 -3.18 -3.89 -26.73
CA SER A 2 -2.46 -3.98 -25.44
C SER A 2 -2.06 -2.63 -24.82
N SER A 3 -1.96 -1.56 -25.61
CA SER A 3 -1.39 -0.27 -25.16
C SER A 3 -2.32 0.57 -24.27
N ARG A 4 -3.65 0.46 -24.43
CA ARG A 4 -4.60 1.24 -23.60
C ARG A 4 -4.76 0.69 -22.19
N SER A 5 -4.59 -0.62 -21.98
CA SER A 5 -4.59 -1.25 -20.65
C SER A 5 -3.43 -0.73 -19.82
N LEU A 6 -2.20 -0.83 -20.35
CA LEU A 6 -0.98 -0.37 -19.66
C LEU A 6 -1.00 1.10 -19.26
N SER A 7 -1.60 1.97 -20.09
CA SER A 7 -1.73 3.40 -19.77
C SER A 7 -2.78 3.68 -18.69
N SER A 8 -3.87 2.92 -18.66
CA SER A 8 -4.91 3.02 -17.63
C SER A 8 -4.40 2.48 -16.29
N ASP A 9 -3.71 1.34 -16.33
CA ASP A 9 -3.10 0.70 -15.15
C ASP A 9 -2.00 1.58 -14.54
N GLY A 10 -1.19 2.24 -15.38
CA GLY A 10 -0.19 3.21 -14.94
C GLY A 10 -0.79 4.47 -14.31
N CYS A 11 -1.93 4.96 -14.82
CA CYS A 11 -2.62 6.12 -14.25
C CYS A 11 -3.28 5.78 -12.91
N ALA A 12 -3.89 4.59 -12.81
CA ALA A 12 -4.43 4.09 -11.55
C ALA A 12 -3.33 3.94 -10.49
N LEU A 13 -2.18 3.36 -10.86
CA LEU A 13 -0.98 3.32 -10.02
C LEU A 13 -0.50 4.71 -9.58
N ALA A 14 -0.41 5.66 -10.50
CA ALA A 14 0.14 6.99 -10.23
C ALA A 14 -0.72 7.82 -9.26
N VAL A 15 -2.02 7.54 -9.18
CA VAL A 15 -2.96 8.33 -8.36
C VAL A 15 -3.47 7.56 -7.15
N LEU A 16 -3.94 6.32 -7.34
CA LEU A 16 -4.52 5.53 -6.25
C LEU A 16 -3.46 5.01 -5.29
N LEU A 17 -2.28 4.60 -5.77
CA LEU A 17 -1.24 4.06 -4.89
C LEU A 17 -0.71 5.13 -3.91
N PRO A 18 -0.37 6.37 -4.35
CA PRO A 18 0.01 7.41 -3.40
C PRO A 18 -1.13 7.80 -2.45
N ALA A 19 -2.38 7.81 -2.91
CA ALA A 19 -3.53 8.11 -2.06
C ALA A 19 -3.74 7.05 -0.99
N GLU A 20 -3.61 5.77 -1.32
CA GLU A 20 -3.67 4.63 -0.40
C GLU A 20 -2.57 4.75 0.67
N VAL A 21 -1.32 5.00 0.24
CA VAL A 21 -0.18 5.17 1.14
C VAL A 21 -0.37 6.37 2.06
N ALA A 22 -0.77 7.52 1.53
CA ALA A 22 -1.03 8.73 2.31
C ALA A 22 -2.15 8.51 3.34
N PHE A 23 -3.25 7.88 2.94
CA PHE A 23 -4.36 7.57 3.85
C PHE A 23 -3.91 6.63 4.99
N GLY A 24 -3.20 5.55 4.65
CA GLY A 24 -2.69 4.59 5.63
C GLY A 24 -1.78 5.27 6.67
N LEU A 25 -0.90 6.16 6.21
CA LEU A 25 0.00 6.93 7.08
C LEU A 25 -0.72 7.96 7.94
N VAL A 26 -1.64 8.74 7.37
CA VAL A 26 -2.38 9.77 8.11
C VAL A 26 -3.19 9.13 9.23
N PHE A 27 -3.86 8.01 8.95
CA PHE A 27 -4.63 7.32 9.97
C PHE A 27 -3.73 6.74 11.08
N ALA A 28 -2.58 6.15 10.72
CA ALA A 28 -1.60 5.71 11.69
C ALA A 28 -1.05 6.86 12.56
N ALA A 29 -0.78 8.02 11.95
CA ALA A 29 -0.33 9.21 12.65
C ALA A 29 -1.39 9.72 13.64
N VAL A 30 -2.66 9.76 13.23
CA VAL A 30 -3.77 10.13 14.12
C VAL A 30 -3.85 9.18 15.32
N LEU A 31 -3.74 7.87 15.11
CA LEU A 31 -3.72 6.90 16.20
C LEU A 31 -2.52 7.13 17.15
N ALA A 32 -1.33 7.34 16.60
CA ALA A 32 -0.13 7.58 17.39
C ALA A 32 -0.22 8.87 18.23
N LEU A 33 -0.74 9.95 17.65
CA LEU A 33 -0.95 11.24 18.32
C LEU A 33 -1.97 11.15 19.47
N ASN A 34 -2.89 10.18 19.42
CA ASN A 34 -3.84 9.90 20.50
C ASN A 34 -3.32 8.88 21.53
N GLY A 35 -2.01 8.56 21.51
CA GLY A 35 -1.39 7.62 22.46
C GLY A 35 -1.62 6.14 22.12
N HIS A 36 -2.21 5.84 20.96
CA HIS A 36 -2.47 4.46 20.50
C HIS A 36 -1.36 3.95 19.57
N ALA A 37 -0.10 3.99 20.01
CA ALA A 37 1.04 3.54 19.20
C ALA A 37 0.90 2.08 18.73
N TRP A 38 0.39 1.19 19.59
CA TRP A 38 0.12 -0.21 19.22
C TRP A 38 -1.00 -0.33 18.17
N GLY A 39 -2.03 0.51 18.28
CA GLY A 39 -3.10 0.60 17.28
C GLY A 39 -2.59 1.08 15.92
N ALA A 40 -1.69 2.07 15.92
CA ALA A 40 -1.03 2.55 14.69
C ALA A 40 -0.20 1.44 14.03
N ALA A 41 0.57 0.68 14.80
CA ALA A 41 1.35 -0.44 14.30
C ALA A 41 0.49 -1.57 13.70
N VAL A 42 -0.61 -1.95 14.37
CA VAL A 42 -1.56 -2.96 13.85
C VAL A 42 -2.24 -2.47 12.57
N TRP A 43 -2.65 -1.20 12.52
CA TRP A 43 -3.24 -0.60 11.33
C TRP A 43 -2.28 -0.67 10.13
N LEU A 44 -1.03 -0.25 10.31
CA LEU A 44 -0.01 -0.31 9.27
C LEU A 44 0.30 -1.76 8.86
N GLY A 45 0.33 -2.69 9.80
CA GLY A 45 0.47 -4.12 9.51
C GLY A 45 -0.70 -4.68 8.68
N GLY A 46 -1.92 -4.21 8.96
CA GLY A 46 -3.11 -4.53 8.16
C GLY A 46 -3.00 -4.00 6.73
N MET A 47 -2.61 -2.73 6.57
CA MET A 47 -2.39 -2.13 5.25
C MET A 47 -1.28 -2.83 4.47
N ALA A 48 -0.17 -3.19 5.13
CA ALA A 48 0.90 -3.96 4.51
C ALA A 48 0.42 -5.32 3.99
N THR A 49 -0.41 -6.02 4.78
CA THR A 49 -0.96 -7.32 4.39
C THR A 49 -1.94 -7.20 3.23
N ALA A 50 -2.80 -6.18 3.23
CA ALA A 50 -3.74 -5.91 2.14
C ALA A 50 -3.00 -5.58 0.83
N ALA A 51 -1.99 -4.71 0.89
CA ALA A 51 -1.18 -4.36 -0.27
C ALA A 51 -0.41 -5.57 -0.82
N LEU A 52 0.13 -6.44 0.06
CA LEU A 52 0.79 -7.67 -0.36
C LEU A 52 -0.17 -8.64 -1.04
N ALA A 53 -1.37 -8.83 -0.50
CA ALA A 53 -2.40 -9.67 -1.11
C ALA A 53 -2.78 -9.14 -2.51
N SER A 54 -3.01 -7.84 -2.63
CA SER A 54 -3.28 -7.17 -3.91
C SER A 54 -2.14 -7.39 -4.91
N ALA A 55 -0.88 -7.27 -4.48
CA ALA A 55 0.27 -7.52 -5.32
C ALA A 55 0.26 -8.95 -5.91
N VAL A 56 -0.06 -9.97 -5.10
CA VAL A 56 -0.16 -11.36 -5.54
C VAL A 56 -1.25 -11.53 -6.61
N PHE A 57 -2.42 -10.93 -6.41
CA PHE A 57 -3.50 -10.97 -7.42
C PHE A 57 -3.07 -10.31 -8.74
N PHE A 58 -2.47 -9.12 -8.68
CA PHE A 58 -2.01 -8.43 -9.88
C PHE A 58 -0.92 -9.18 -10.63
N PHE A 59 0.03 -9.81 -9.92
CA PHE A 59 1.03 -10.65 -10.57
C PHE A 59 0.41 -11.87 -11.25
N ARG A 60 -0.56 -12.52 -10.59
CA ARG A 60 -1.29 -13.67 -11.15
C ARG A 60 -2.03 -13.30 -12.44
N ASP A 61 -2.60 -12.10 -12.50
CA ASP A 61 -3.37 -11.62 -13.64
C ASP A 61 -2.50 -10.97 -14.74
N GLY A 62 -1.18 -10.93 -14.56
CA GLY A 62 -0.21 -10.43 -15.56
C GLY A 62 0.07 -8.93 -15.48
N PHE A 63 -0.45 -8.22 -14.48
CA PHE A 63 -0.22 -6.79 -14.22
C PHE A 63 1.06 -6.57 -13.41
N ALA A 64 2.23 -6.82 -14.03
CA ALA A 64 3.52 -6.78 -13.33
C ALA A 64 3.86 -5.42 -12.70
N VAL A 65 3.51 -4.31 -13.36
CA VAL A 65 3.78 -2.95 -12.84
C VAL A 65 2.90 -2.65 -11.62
N THR A 66 1.61 -2.97 -11.70
CA THR A 66 0.64 -2.78 -10.59
C THR A 66 0.98 -3.66 -9.40
N GLY A 67 1.33 -4.92 -9.66
CA GLY A 67 1.82 -5.85 -8.63
C GLY A 67 3.10 -5.32 -7.97
N GLY A 68 4.05 -4.80 -8.74
CA GLY A 68 5.27 -4.19 -8.22
C GLY A 68 5.02 -2.96 -7.33
N GLY A 69 4.10 -2.08 -7.73
CA GLY A 69 3.72 -0.92 -6.92
C GLY A 69 3.07 -1.29 -5.59
N GLN A 70 2.15 -2.26 -5.61
CA GLN A 70 1.51 -2.79 -4.40
C GLN A 70 2.51 -3.50 -3.48
N LEU A 71 3.47 -4.24 -4.04
CA LEU A 71 4.56 -4.83 -3.27
C LEU A 71 5.43 -3.77 -2.57
N LEU A 72 5.77 -2.69 -3.27
CA LEU A 72 6.52 -1.57 -2.66
C LEU A 72 5.71 -0.88 -1.55
N ALA A 73 4.41 -0.67 -1.75
CA ALA A 73 3.54 -0.12 -0.71
C ALA A 73 3.48 -1.04 0.53
N ALA A 74 3.38 -2.35 0.32
CA ALA A 74 3.39 -3.33 1.41
C ALA A 74 4.67 -3.25 2.24
N LEU A 75 5.83 -3.25 1.57
CA LEU A 75 7.14 -3.13 2.22
C LEU A 75 7.29 -1.80 2.95
N PHE A 76 6.78 -0.72 2.36
CA PHE A 76 6.80 0.61 2.98
C PHE A 76 5.98 0.63 4.28
N PHE A 77 4.72 0.18 4.25
CA PHE A 77 3.89 0.11 5.46
C PHE A 77 4.51 -0.78 6.54
N LEU A 78 5.09 -1.92 6.15
CA LEU A 78 5.79 -2.81 7.08
C LEU A 78 7.00 -2.11 7.71
N ALA A 79 7.81 -1.41 6.92
CA ALA A 79 8.97 -0.67 7.43
C ALA A 79 8.55 0.43 8.42
N VAL A 80 7.47 1.15 8.13
CA VAL A 80 6.92 2.18 9.04
C VAL A 80 6.35 1.54 10.30
N ALA A 81 5.59 0.45 10.20
CA ALA A 81 5.06 -0.29 11.36
C ALA A 81 6.18 -0.75 12.29
N LEU A 82 7.26 -1.28 11.71
CA LEU A 82 8.47 -1.67 12.44
C LEU A 82 9.24 -0.47 13.01
N GLY A 83 8.94 0.77 12.61
CA GLY A 83 9.55 1.98 13.17
C GLY A 83 8.92 2.43 14.50
N TYR A 84 7.70 1.96 14.82
CA TYR A 84 6.96 2.30 16.05
C TYR A 84 7.46 1.58 17.33
N ARG A 85 8.73 1.14 17.34
CA ARG A 85 9.35 0.46 18.48
C ARG A 85 9.63 1.43 19.62
#